data_AF-A0A1Q6X5N3-F1
#
_entry.id   AF-A0A1Q6X5N3-F1
#
_cell.length_a   1.000
_cell.length_b   1.000
_cell.length_c   1.000
_cell.angle_alpha   90.00
_cell.angle_beta   90.00
_cell.angle_gamma   90.00
#
_symmetry.space_group_name_H-M   'P 1'
#
loop_
_entity.id
_entity.type
_entity.pdbx_description
1 polymer ?
#
loop_
_entity_poly.entity_id
_entity_poly.type
_entity_poly.pdbx_seq_one_letter_code
_entity_poly.pdbx_strand_id
1 'polypeptide(L)'
;MRKLVLPISVLLVCPMIMAGGNSLSADDIAKIKRVHALYQEAWLRGDAGGVRAVFSDDCVLLPPHGDIPRIGQKGLNEYWFPPNAPSTQITKLVVTPQSIGGDGQIAMHGGRTKWRGRQRKTERQQALRTPASS
;
A
#
# COMPACT_ATOMS: atom_id res chain seq x y z
N MET A 1 -61.77 -27.72 43.02
CA MET A 1 -60.55 -28.32 42.43
C MET A 1 -59.94 -27.31 41.45
N ARG A 2 -58.87 -26.60 41.84
CA ARG A 2 -58.21 -25.57 41.02
C ARG A 2 -57.04 -26.21 40.27
N LYS A 3 -57.05 -26.18 38.94
CA LYS A 3 -55.96 -26.67 38.09
C LYS A 3 -54.90 -25.57 37.96
N LEU A 4 -53.67 -25.88 38.40
CA LEU A 4 -52.50 -25.02 38.31
C LEU A 4 -51.97 -25.05 36.87
N VAL A 5 -51.89 -23.90 36.22
CA VAL A 5 -51.24 -23.74 34.91
C VAL A 5 -49.80 -23.30 35.18
N LEU A 6 -48.82 -24.12 34.78
CA LEU A 6 -47.40 -23.80 34.84
C LEU A 6 -47.00 -23.02 33.57
N PRO A 7 -46.37 -21.83 33.65
CA PRO A 7 -45.88 -21.15 32.47
C PRO A 7 -44.55 -21.79 32.03
N ILE A 8 -44.49 -22.18 30.76
CA ILE A 8 -43.25 -22.60 30.10
C ILE A 8 -42.41 -21.34 29.88
N SER A 9 -41.44 -21.10 30.76
CA SER A 9 -40.39 -20.12 30.56
C SER A 9 -39.46 -20.59 29.44
N VAL A 10 -39.67 -20.05 28.24
CA VAL A 10 -38.71 -20.15 27.14
C VAL A 10 -37.52 -19.26 27.47
N LEU A 11 -36.48 -19.86 28.05
CA LEU A 11 -35.14 -19.27 28.11
C LEU A 11 -34.57 -19.24 26.69
N LEU A 12 -34.85 -18.14 25.99
CA LEU A 12 -34.22 -17.79 24.72
C LEU A 12 -32.75 -17.44 25.00
N VAL A 13 -31.90 -18.47 25.07
CA VAL A 13 -30.44 -18.29 25.06
C VAL A 13 -30.10 -17.83 23.65
N CYS A 14 -29.98 -16.52 23.47
CA CYS A 14 -29.48 -15.91 22.25
C CYS A 14 -28.01 -16.38 22.10
N PRO A 15 -27.64 -17.23 21.12
CA PRO A 15 -26.24 -17.41 20.83
C PRO A 15 -25.75 -16.06 20.34
N MET A 16 -24.95 -15.38 21.17
CA MET A 16 -24.07 -14.33 20.71
C MET A 16 -23.20 -14.99 19.63
N ILE A 17 -23.59 -14.81 18.36
CA ILE A 17 -22.73 -15.06 17.23
C ILE A 17 -21.63 -14.01 17.38
N MET A 18 -20.59 -14.37 18.14
CA MET A 18 -19.31 -13.69 18.13
C MET A 18 -18.80 -13.84 16.71
N ALA A 19 -19.10 -12.86 15.86
CA ALA A 19 -18.40 -12.66 14.61
C ALA A 19 -16.95 -12.32 14.97
N GLY A 20 -16.16 -13.37 15.23
CA GLY A 20 -14.71 -13.26 15.37
C GLY A 20 -14.16 -12.90 14.00
N GLY A 21 -14.07 -11.60 13.71
CA GLY A 21 -13.12 -11.14 12.71
C GLY A 21 -11.75 -11.64 13.18
N ASN A 22 -11.15 -12.56 12.43
CA ASN A 22 -9.86 -13.14 12.82
C ASN A 22 -8.86 -11.99 12.92
N SER A 23 -8.35 -11.67 14.10
CA SER A 23 -7.27 -10.67 14.19
C SER A 23 -6.07 -11.15 13.39
N LEU A 24 -5.28 -10.22 12.87
CA LEU A 24 -4.04 -10.56 12.16
C LEU A 24 -3.13 -11.40 13.06
N SER A 25 -2.72 -12.56 12.56
CA SER A 25 -1.73 -13.39 13.25
C SER A 25 -0.34 -12.75 13.18
N ALA A 26 0.58 -13.24 14.01
CA ALA A 26 1.98 -12.81 13.92
C ALA A 26 2.60 -13.13 12.55
N ASP A 27 2.17 -14.23 11.91
CA ASP A 27 2.62 -14.63 10.57
C ASP A 27 2.07 -13.67 9.49
N ASP A 28 0.81 -13.27 9.59
CA ASP A 28 0.23 -12.26 8.67
C ASP A 28 0.99 -10.94 8.76
N ILE A 29 1.29 -10.49 9.99
CA ILE A 29 2.08 -9.28 10.23
C ILE A 29 3.48 -9.41 9.60
N ALA A 30 4.12 -10.57 9.71
CA ALA A 30 5.41 -10.82 9.09
C ALA A 30 5.33 -10.76 7.55
N LYS A 31 4.29 -11.36 6.95
CA LYS A 31 4.03 -11.30 5.51
C LYS A 31 3.79 -9.87 5.01
N ILE A 32 2.97 -9.09 5.71
CA ILE A 32 2.71 -7.68 5.38
C ILE A 32 4.02 -6.88 5.40
N LYS A 33 4.84 -7.05 6.45
CA LYS A 33 6.16 -6.42 6.52
C LYS A 33 7.08 -6.85 5.38
N ARG A 34 7.02 -8.12 4.97
CA ARG A 34 7.82 -8.64 3.85
C ARG A 34 7.43 -8.01 2.52
N VAL A 35 6.14 -7.84 2.24
CA VAL A 35 5.67 -7.13 1.02
C VAL A 35 6.25 -5.71 0.98
N HIS A 36 6.20 -4.98 2.09
CA HIS A 36 6.80 -3.64 2.19
C HIS A 36 8.32 -3.64 1.99
N ALA A 37 9.03 -4.65 2.52
CA ALA A 37 10.46 -4.80 2.31
C ALA A 37 10.79 -5.03 0.83
N LEU A 38 10.05 -5.92 0.15
CA LEU A 38 10.22 -6.18 -1.29
C LEU A 38 10.01 -4.91 -2.13
N TYR A 39 8.96 -4.13 -1.82
CA TYR A 39 8.72 -2.83 -2.45
C TYR A 39 9.89 -1.87 -2.28
N GLN A 40 10.41 -1.74 -1.05
CA GLN A 40 11.55 -0.86 -0.76
C GLN A 40 12.82 -1.31 -1.48
N GLU A 41 13.12 -2.61 -1.44
CA GLU A 41 14.28 -3.20 -2.10
C GLU A 41 14.23 -2.99 -3.63
N ALA A 42 13.06 -3.19 -4.25
CA ALA A 42 12.89 -2.98 -5.69
C ALA A 42 13.17 -1.54 -6.12
N TRP A 43 12.66 -0.57 -5.36
CA TRP A 43 12.95 0.85 -5.60
C TRP A 43 14.44 1.19 -5.49
N LEU A 44 15.12 0.66 -4.47
CA LEU A 44 16.56 0.90 -4.27
C LEU A 44 17.43 0.26 -5.37
N ARG A 45 16.99 -0.86 -5.95
CA ARG A 45 17.65 -1.48 -7.11
C ARG A 45 17.33 -0.79 -8.43
N GLY A 46 16.38 0.15 -8.48
CA GLY A 46 15.88 0.70 -9.73
C GLY A 46 15.09 -0.33 -10.56
N ASP A 47 14.52 -1.34 -9.90
CA ASP A 47 13.82 -2.47 -10.51
C ASP A 47 12.32 -2.15 -10.62
N ALA A 48 11.94 -1.52 -11.74
CA ALA A 48 10.55 -1.17 -12.00
C ALA A 48 9.63 -2.42 -12.10
N GLY A 49 10.17 -3.56 -12.56
CA GLY A 49 9.42 -4.83 -12.60
C GLY A 49 9.08 -5.33 -11.20
N GLY A 50 10.06 -5.34 -10.31
CA GLY A 50 9.88 -5.70 -8.91
C GLY A 50 8.93 -4.77 -8.16
N VAL A 51 8.91 -3.47 -8.49
CA VAL A 51 7.92 -2.54 -7.91
C VAL A 51 6.50 -2.88 -8.37
N ARG A 52 6.28 -3.18 -9.65
CA ARG A 52 4.94 -3.55 -10.16
C ARG A 52 4.43 -4.86 -9.57
N ALA A 53 5.33 -5.83 -9.38
CA ALA A 53 4.99 -7.18 -8.96
C ALA A 53 4.38 -7.29 -7.55
N VAL A 54 4.51 -6.25 -6.72
CA VAL A 54 3.88 -6.24 -5.38
C VAL A 54 2.45 -5.68 -5.39
N PHE A 55 1.97 -5.16 -6.52
CA PHE A 55 0.60 -4.66 -6.68
C PHE A 55 -0.27 -5.70 -7.38
N SER A 56 -1.54 -5.76 -7.00
CA SER A 56 -2.56 -6.51 -7.75
C SER A 56 -2.85 -5.85 -9.10
N ASP A 57 -3.49 -6.58 -10.01
CA ASP A 57 -3.83 -6.07 -11.35
C ASP A 57 -4.81 -4.88 -11.31
N ASP A 58 -5.65 -4.85 -10.29
CA ASP A 58 -6.71 -3.87 -10.03
C ASP A 58 -6.33 -2.79 -9.01
N CYS A 59 -5.03 -2.66 -8.68
CA CYS A 59 -4.58 -1.74 -7.64
C CYS A 59 -5.02 -0.28 -7.89
N VAL A 60 -5.28 0.46 -6.82
CA VAL A 60 -5.56 1.91 -6.91
C VAL A 60 -4.44 2.70 -6.25
N LEU A 61 -3.78 3.55 -7.03
CA LEU A 61 -2.78 4.49 -6.53
C LEU A 61 -3.44 5.86 -6.32
N LEU A 62 -3.28 6.41 -5.12
CA LEU A 62 -3.73 7.75 -4.74
C LEU A 62 -2.51 8.69 -4.69
N PRO A 63 -2.29 9.54 -5.71
CA PRO A 63 -1.16 10.46 -5.69
C PRO A 63 -1.36 11.58 -4.65
N PRO A 64 -0.27 12.26 -4.24
CA PRO A 64 -0.36 13.36 -3.29
C PRO A 64 -1.15 14.55 -3.88
N HIS A 65 -1.61 15.44 -3.00
CA HIS A 65 -2.30 16.70 -3.34
C HIS A 65 -3.65 16.55 -4.06
N GLY A 66 -4.30 15.39 -3.98
CA GLY A 66 -5.64 15.20 -4.54
C GLY A 66 -5.66 15.09 -6.06
N ASP A 67 -4.54 14.71 -6.68
CA ASP A 67 -4.52 14.34 -8.10
C ASP A 67 -5.39 13.09 -8.35
N ILE A 68 -5.70 12.85 -9.62
CA ILE A 68 -6.61 11.81 -10.08
C ILE A 68 -6.08 10.42 -9.66
N PRO A 69 -6.91 9.58 -9.01
CA PRO A 69 -6.58 8.19 -8.73
C PRO A 69 -6.18 7.43 -10.00
N ARG A 70 -5.14 6.61 -9.90
CA ARG A 70 -4.66 5.78 -11.01
C ARG A 70 -5.08 4.34 -10.76
N ILE A 71 -5.80 3.77 -11.73
CA ILE A 71 -6.44 2.44 -11.59
C ILE A 71 -5.65 1.40 -12.39
N GLY A 72 -5.40 0.28 -11.73
CA GLY A 72 -4.72 -0.90 -12.25
C GLY A 72 -3.26 -0.65 -12.66
N GLN A 73 -2.66 -1.70 -13.21
CA GLN A 73 -1.27 -1.69 -13.67
C GLN A 73 -1.00 -0.62 -14.74
N LYS A 74 -1.97 -0.32 -15.60
CA LYS A 74 -1.87 0.75 -16.59
C LYS A 74 -1.69 2.12 -15.92
N GLY A 75 -2.57 2.48 -14.98
CA GLY A 75 -2.49 3.75 -14.28
C GLY A 75 -1.22 3.89 -13.42
N LEU A 76 -0.79 2.79 -12.79
CA LEU A 76 0.48 2.73 -12.06
C LEU A 76 1.67 3.04 -12.99
N ASN A 77 1.71 2.43 -14.18
CA ASN A 77 2.78 2.65 -15.15
C ASN A 77 2.80 4.08 -15.69
N GLU A 78 1.64 4.65 -16.01
CA GLU A 78 1.54 6.04 -16.48
C GLU A 78 2.09 7.03 -15.46
N TYR A 79 1.87 6.77 -14.17
CA TYR A 79 2.28 7.67 -13.09
C TYR A 79 3.75 7.50 -12.70
N TRP A 80 4.20 6.27 -12.42
CA TRP A 80 5.56 6.03 -11.90
C TRP A 80 6.60 5.67 -12.95
N PHE A 81 6.18 5.13 -14.09
CA PHE A 81 7.08 4.61 -15.13
C PHE A 81 6.74 5.12 -16.54
N PRO A 82 6.45 6.42 -16.75
CA PRO A 82 6.14 6.89 -18.09
C PRO A 82 7.38 6.75 -18.99
N PRO A 83 7.20 6.41 -20.28
CA PRO A 83 8.31 6.04 -21.17
C PRO A 83 9.36 7.16 -21.34
N ASN A 84 8.96 8.41 -21.14
CA ASN A 84 9.81 9.59 -21.29
C ASN A 84 10.24 10.20 -19.93
N ALA A 85 10.02 9.52 -18.81
CA ALA A 85 10.49 10.03 -17.52
C ALA A 85 12.02 10.09 -17.47
N PRO A 86 12.59 11.16 -16.87
CA PRO A 86 13.99 11.16 -16.50
C PRO A 86 14.30 9.96 -15.60
N SER A 87 15.37 9.23 -15.94
CA SER A 87 15.86 8.13 -15.13
C SER A 87 16.14 8.65 -13.70
N THR A 88 15.29 8.23 -12.78
CA THR A 88 15.36 8.58 -11.36
C THR A 88 15.81 7.34 -10.61
N GLN A 89 17.00 7.43 -10.00
CA GLN A 89 17.48 6.36 -9.12
C GLN A 89 17.19 6.75 -7.68
N ILE A 90 16.39 5.95 -6.97
CA ILE A 90 16.21 6.10 -5.54
C ILE A 90 17.46 5.57 -4.86
N THR A 91 18.17 6.43 -4.14
CA THR A 91 19.43 6.11 -3.46
C THR A 91 19.27 5.88 -1.97
N LYS A 92 18.15 6.37 -1.41
CA LYS A 92 17.75 6.10 -0.04
C LYS A 92 16.22 6.07 0.04
N LEU A 93 15.69 5.07 0.71
CA LEU A 93 14.27 4.93 1.00
C LEU A 93 14.15 4.39 2.43
N VAL A 94 13.51 5.16 3.29
CA VAL A 94 13.25 4.81 4.68
C VAL A 94 11.75 4.88 4.91
N VAL A 95 11.14 3.72 5.08
CA VAL A 95 9.74 3.60 5.52
C VAL A 95 9.75 3.39 7.03
N THR A 96 9.01 4.22 7.76
CA THR A 96 8.79 4.07 9.20
C THR A 96 7.33 3.64 9.41
N PRO A 97 7.08 2.34 9.64
CA PRO A 97 5.76 1.83 9.99
C PRO A 97 5.20 2.55 11.22
N GLN A 98 3.92 2.87 11.20
CA GLN A 98 3.20 3.45 12.34
C GLN A 98 2.08 2.55 12.81
N SER A 99 1.38 1.88 11.89
CA SER A 99 0.28 0.98 12.21
C SER A 99 0.19 -0.19 11.22
N ILE A 100 -0.16 -1.36 11.75
CA ILE A 100 -0.64 -2.51 10.99
C ILE A 100 -1.94 -2.95 11.68
N GLY A 101 -3.02 -3.07 10.93
CA GLY A 101 -4.31 -3.53 11.43
C GLY A 101 -5.07 -4.32 10.36
N GLY A 102 -6.11 -5.04 10.73
CA GLY A 102 -6.86 -5.90 9.82
C GLY A 102 -7.62 -7.01 10.52
N ASP A 103 -8.31 -7.83 9.72
CA ASP A 103 -9.23 -8.89 10.14
C ASP A 103 -8.93 -10.25 9.50
N GLY A 104 -7.66 -10.48 9.12
CA GLY A 104 -7.19 -11.74 8.56
C GLY A 104 -7.60 -11.97 7.10
N GLN A 105 -8.56 -11.20 6.59
CA GLN A 105 -8.91 -11.13 5.17
C GLN A 105 -8.31 -9.88 4.52
N ILE A 106 -8.39 -8.75 5.22
CA ILE A 106 -7.86 -7.47 4.77
C ILE A 106 -6.87 -6.94 5.81
N ALA A 107 -5.77 -6.36 5.33
CA ALA A 107 -4.81 -5.67 6.15
C ALA A 107 -4.57 -4.24 5.65
N MET A 108 -4.38 -3.33 6.60
CA MET A 108 -4.01 -1.94 6.38
C MET A 108 -2.65 -1.70 7.02
N HIS A 109 -1.73 -1.12 6.28
CA HIS A 109 -0.44 -0.69 6.81
C HIS A 109 -0.24 0.80 6.53
N GLY A 110 0.01 1.57 7.59
CA GLY A 110 0.21 3.00 7.55
C GLY A 110 1.58 3.39 8.09
N GLY A 111 2.18 4.42 7.51
CA GLY A 111 3.47 4.92 7.96
C GLY A 111 3.94 6.16 7.23
N ARG A 112 5.16 6.60 7.56
CA ARG A 112 5.82 7.72 6.90
C ARG A 112 6.95 7.22 6.03
N THR A 113 7.11 7.85 4.87
CA THR A 113 8.19 7.53 3.94
C THR A 113 9.08 8.74 3.75
N LYS A 114 10.40 8.54 3.93
CA LYS A 114 11.42 9.50 3.53
C LYS A 114 12.26 8.89 2.41
N TRP A 115 12.46 9.62 1.33
CA TRP A 115 13.23 9.13 0.20
C TRP A 115 14.19 10.20 -0.30
N ARG A 116 15.24 9.75 -0.99
CA ARG A 116 16.20 10.58 -1.70
C ARG A 116 16.47 9.95 -3.06
N GLY A 117 16.30 10.72 -4.11
CA GLY A 117 16.61 10.30 -5.48
C GLY A 117 17.76 11.10 -6.07
N ARG A 118 18.36 10.53 -7.12
CA ARG A 118 19.19 11.24 -8.09
C ARG A 118 18.48 11.18 -9.43
N GLN A 119 18.20 12.34 -10.01
CA GLN A 119 17.72 12.42 -11.39
C GLN A 119 18.91 12.72 -12.30
N ARG A 120 19.07 11.95 -13.38
CA ARG A 120 19.95 12.39 -14.46
C ARG A 120 19.23 13.49 -15.23
N LYS A 121 19.85 14.67 -15.31
CA LYS A 121 19.39 15.72 -16.23
C LYS A 121 19.52 15.22 -17.66
N THR A 122 18.54 15.51 -18.49
CA THR A 122 18.64 15.29 -19.93
C THR A 122 19.52 16.38 -20.55
N GLU A 123 20.19 16.07 -21.67
CA GLU A 123 21.06 17.02 -22.39
C GLU A 123 20.34 18.33 -22.76
N ARG A 124 19.03 18.28 -23.05
CA ARG A 124 18.21 19.50 -23.26
C ARG A 124 18.17 20.42 -22.04
N GLN A 125 18.07 19.89 -20.82
CA GLN A 125 18.07 20.70 -19.59
C GLN A 125 19.48 21.20 -19.21
N GLN A 126 20.52 20.53 -19.70
CA GLN A 126 21.92 20.96 -19.57
C GLN A 126 22.22 22.11 -20.55
N ALA A 127 21.77 21.99 -21.81
CA ALA A 127 21.99 22.98 -22.87
C ALA A 127 21.29 24.33 -22.61
N LEU A 128 20.14 24.34 -21.93
CA LEU A 128 19.42 25.56 -21.52
C LEU A 128 20.10 26.34 -20.39
N ARG A 129 21.21 25.85 -19.82
CA ARG A 129 21.92 26.47 -18.70
C ARG A 129 23.33 26.97 -19.02
N THR A 130 23.85 26.68 -20.21
CA THR A 130 25.14 27.24 -20.64
C THR A 130 24.86 28.62 -21.23
N PRO A 131 25.29 29.73 -20.62
CA PRO A 131 25.19 31.03 -21.28
C PRO A 131 26.00 30.96 -22.59
N ALA A 132 25.41 31.46 -23.68
CA ALA A 132 26.13 31.65 -24.93
C ALA A 132 27.38 32.47 -24.63
N SER A 133 28.55 31.86 -24.87
CA SER A 133 29.82 32.55 -24.75
C SER A 133 29.90 33.55 -25.91
N SER A 134 29.67 34.82 -25.61
CA SER A 134 30.01 35.95 -26.47
C SER A 134 31.31 36.57 -25.99
#